data_AF-Q3BZ55-F1
#
_entry.id   AF-Q3BZ55-F1
#
_cell.length_a   1.000
_cell.length_b   1.000
_cell.length_c   1.000
_cell.angle_alpha   90.00
_cell.angle_beta   90.00
_cell.angle_gamma   90.00
#
_symmetry.space_group_name_H-M   'P 1'
#
loop_
_entity.id
_entity.type
_entity.pdbx_description
1 polymer ?
#
loop_
_entity_poly.entity_id
_entity_poly.type
_entity_poly.pdbx_seq_one_letter_code
_entity_poly.pdbx_strand_id
1 'polypeptide(L)'
;MAHGSIAEQWEGGLRELRLVHHKPASPNADQGGCYHDEAYWFAAKRYTVSDLPLTSFVGPDGLVTLLAFLADRRFADPNEVLELIKRLHVPNYEGARNSFEAAIAEGVFEPRSTPGYYDQRELLAVLNWISNEQ
;
A
#
# COMPACT_ATOMS: atom_id res chain seq x y z
N MET A 1 -35.15 14.09 10.88
CA MET A 1 -33.69 14.00 11.07
C MET A 1 -33.27 12.61 10.60
N ALA A 2 -32.83 12.50 9.35
CA ALA A 2 -32.50 11.21 8.73
C ALA A 2 -30.99 10.99 8.85
N HIS A 3 -30.61 9.94 9.57
CA HIS A 3 -29.24 9.41 9.59
C HIS A 3 -28.92 8.84 8.21
N GLY A 4 -27.89 9.38 7.55
CA GLY A 4 -27.38 8.85 6.29
C GLY A 4 -26.72 7.50 6.52
N SER A 5 -27.29 6.43 5.96
CA SER A 5 -26.63 5.14 5.86
C SER A 5 -25.68 5.18 4.66
N ILE A 6 -24.38 5.23 4.91
CA ILE A 6 -23.38 5.00 3.88
C ILE A 6 -23.14 3.48 3.83
N ALA A 7 -24.07 2.77 3.18
CA ALA A 7 -23.81 1.43 2.69
C ALA A 7 -23.49 1.57 1.21
N GLU A 8 -22.31 2.12 0.90
CA GLU A 8 -21.76 1.98 -0.45
C GLU A 8 -21.31 0.53 -0.60
N GLN A 9 -22.18 -0.25 -1.22
CA GLN A 9 -21.91 -1.64 -1.57
C GLN A 9 -20.93 -1.64 -2.76
N TRP A 10 -19.65 -1.82 -2.46
CA TRP A 10 -18.60 -1.96 -3.48
C TRP A 10 -18.78 -3.29 -4.23
N GLU A 11 -19.38 -3.27 -5.43
CA GLU A 11 -19.46 -4.41 -6.34
C GLU A 11 -18.30 -4.37 -7.36
N GLY A 12 -17.45 -5.40 -7.36
CA GLY A 12 -16.33 -5.54 -8.30
C GLY A 12 -15.15 -6.33 -7.70
N GLY A 13 -14.39 -7.01 -8.56
CA GLY A 13 -13.11 -7.63 -8.18
C GLY A 13 -11.98 -6.63 -8.40
N LEU A 14 -11.24 -6.28 -7.35
CA LEU A 14 -10.12 -5.35 -7.43
C LEU A 14 -8.87 -6.12 -7.86
N ARG A 15 -8.14 -5.58 -8.83
CA ARG A 15 -6.86 -6.12 -9.32
C ARG A 15 -5.84 -5.00 -9.40
N GLU A 16 -4.61 -5.26 -8.98
CA GLU A 16 -3.50 -4.32 -9.06
C GLU A 16 -3.76 -2.99 -8.34
N LEU A 17 -4.29 -3.03 -7.11
CA LEU A 17 -4.41 -1.80 -6.30
C LEU A 17 -3.02 -1.19 -6.07
N ARG A 18 -2.86 0.06 -6.50
CA ARG A 18 -1.63 0.83 -6.31
C ARG A 18 -1.91 2.01 -5.40
N LEU A 19 -1.08 2.16 -4.36
CA LEU A 19 -0.97 3.44 -3.67
C LEU A 19 -0.34 4.44 -4.63
N VAL A 20 -1.17 5.36 -5.12
CA VAL A 20 -0.77 6.46 -5.98
C VAL A 20 -0.77 7.75 -5.18
N HIS A 21 0.21 8.60 -5.43
CA HIS A 21 0.17 9.97 -4.93
C HIS A 21 -0.83 10.76 -5.77
N HIS A 22 -1.59 11.66 -5.14
CA HIS A 22 -2.29 12.69 -5.91
C HIS A 22 -1.25 13.48 -6.72
N LYS A 23 -1.52 13.81 -7.97
CA LYS A 23 -0.54 14.37 -8.92
C LYS A 23 0.32 15.53 -8.36
N PRO A 24 -0.22 16.52 -7.63
CA PRO A 24 0.53 17.62 -7.01
C PRO A 24 1.49 17.18 -5.89
N ALA A 25 1.25 16.02 -5.27
CA ALA A 25 2.06 15.45 -4.18
C ALA A 25 2.99 14.33 -4.68
N SER A 26 3.05 14.10 -5.99
CA SER A 26 3.87 13.03 -6.55
C SER A 26 5.35 13.44 -6.59
N PRO A 27 6.28 12.62 -6.07
CA PRO A 27 7.72 12.89 -6.13
C PRO A 27 8.26 13.07 -7.55
N ASN A 28 7.63 12.45 -8.54
CA ASN A 28 7.97 12.56 -9.97
C ASN A 28 6.98 13.42 -10.77
N ALA A 29 6.43 14.49 -10.18
CA ALA A 29 5.39 15.31 -10.81
C ALA A 29 5.71 15.72 -12.26
N ASP A 30 6.99 16.01 -12.55
CA ASP A 30 7.48 16.44 -13.86
C ASP A 30 7.51 15.32 -14.93
N GLN A 31 7.44 14.05 -14.52
CA GLN A 31 7.44 12.87 -15.40
C GLN A 31 6.06 12.18 -15.47
N GLY A 32 4.98 12.92 -15.19
CA GLY A 32 3.61 12.39 -15.13
C GLY A 32 3.20 11.87 -13.74
N GLY A 33 4.15 11.81 -12.81
CA GLY A 33 3.95 11.36 -11.44
C GLY A 33 3.64 9.88 -11.28
N CYS A 34 3.53 9.41 -10.04
CA CYS A 34 2.95 8.10 -9.72
C CYS A 34 1.41 8.11 -9.85
N TYR A 35 0.88 8.94 -10.75
CA TYR A 35 -0.55 9.21 -10.94
C TYR A 35 -1.11 8.33 -12.05
N HIS A 36 -2.34 7.84 -11.87
CA HIS A 36 -3.02 7.06 -12.90
C HIS A 36 -3.83 7.99 -13.82
N ASP A 37 -3.48 8.04 -15.11
CA ASP A 37 -4.26 8.78 -16.12
C ASP A 37 -5.50 7.97 -16.54
N GLU A 38 -6.60 8.20 -15.81
CA GLU A 38 -7.87 7.50 -16.04
C GLU A 38 -8.41 7.68 -17.46
N ALA A 39 -8.28 8.88 -18.04
CA ALA A 39 -8.78 9.16 -19.39
C ALA A 39 -8.05 8.34 -20.45
N TYR A 40 -6.72 8.23 -20.32
CA TYR A 40 -5.90 7.38 -21.19
C TYR A 40 -6.27 5.89 -21.04
N TRP A 41 -6.32 5.36 -19.82
CA TRP A 41 -6.54 3.93 -19.58
C TRP A 41 -7.97 3.48 -19.87
N PHE A 42 -8.96 4.35 -19.65
CA PHE A 42 -10.32 4.09 -20.08
C PHE A 42 -10.44 4.08 -21.61
N ALA A 43 -9.82 5.02 -22.31
CA ALA A 43 -9.82 5.05 -23.77
C ALA A 43 -9.10 3.83 -24.37
N ALA A 44 -7.96 3.43 -23.79
CA ALA A 44 -7.13 2.34 -24.30
C ALA A 44 -7.66 0.94 -23.95
N LYS A 45 -8.24 0.77 -22.76
CA LYS A 45 -8.54 -0.56 -22.18
C LYS A 45 -9.92 -0.67 -21.53
N ARG A 46 -10.69 0.41 -21.47
CA ARG A 46 -11.97 0.50 -20.73
C ARG A 46 -11.82 0.19 -19.24
N TYR A 47 -10.64 0.43 -18.69
CA TYR A 47 -10.41 0.29 -17.26
C TYR A 47 -10.95 1.53 -16.56
N THR A 48 -11.83 1.33 -15.59
CA THR A 48 -12.24 2.36 -14.63
C THR A 48 -11.45 2.10 -13.35
N VAL A 49 -10.70 3.08 -12.87
CA VAL A 49 -10.08 2.99 -11.55
C VAL A 49 -11.12 3.43 -10.53
N SER A 50 -11.50 2.54 -9.61
CA SER A 50 -12.14 2.97 -8.37
C SER A 50 -11.06 3.54 -7.47
N ASP A 51 -10.79 4.84 -7.59
CA ASP A 51 -9.92 5.53 -6.67
C ASP A 51 -10.70 5.84 -5.39
N LEU A 52 -10.18 5.31 -4.28
CA LEU A 52 -10.72 5.59 -2.96
C LEU A 52 -9.70 6.44 -2.20
N PRO A 53 -10.16 7.45 -1.45
CA PRO A 53 -9.22 8.32 -0.75
C PRO A 53 -8.46 7.50 0.28
N LEU A 54 -7.16 7.77 0.43
CA LEU A 54 -6.29 7.09 1.39
C LEU A 54 -6.89 7.07 2.80
N THR A 55 -7.60 8.13 3.17
CA THR A 55 -8.31 8.28 4.45
C THR A 55 -9.33 7.17 4.73
N SER A 56 -9.89 6.54 3.69
CA SER A 56 -10.81 5.41 3.84
C SER A 56 -10.13 4.11 4.28
N PHE A 57 -8.80 4.04 4.20
CA PHE A 57 -8.03 2.82 4.49
C PHE A 57 -7.01 2.98 5.62
N VAL A 58 -6.91 4.17 6.23
CA VAL A 58 -6.00 4.42 7.35
C VAL A 58 -6.76 4.48 8.68
N GLY A 59 -6.04 4.29 9.78
CA GLY A 59 -6.63 4.24 11.12
C GLY A 59 -7.38 2.93 11.41
N PRO A 60 -8.04 2.83 12.58
CA PRO A 60 -8.71 1.60 13.01
C PRO A 60 -9.80 1.11 12.05
N ASP A 61 -10.66 2.01 11.57
CA ASP A 61 -11.78 1.66 10.67
C ASP A 61 -11.28 1.30 9.26
N GLY A 62 -10.25 1.99 8.78
CA GLY A 62 -9.57 1.66 7.53
C GLY A 62 -8.94 0.27 7.56
N LEU A 63 -8.30 -0.09 8.69
CA LEU A 63 -7.76 -1.43 8.89
C LEU A 63 -8.88 -2.49 8.86
N VAL A 64 -10.00 -2.26 9.55
CA VAL A 64 -11.17 -3.16 9.53
C VAL A 64 -11.67 -3.36 8.09
N THR A 65 -11.72 -2.28 7.30
CA THR A 65 -12.12 -2.34 5.89
C THR A 65 -11.19 -3.24 5.08
N LEU A 66 -9.87 -3.07 5.22
CA LEU A 66 -8.87 -3.92 4.54
C LEU A 66 -8.93 -5.38 4.97
N LEU A 67 -9.23 -5.64 6.25
CA LEU A 67 -9.42 -7.01 6.75
C LEU A 67 -10.70 -7.65 6.21
N ALA A 68 -11.80 -6.89 6.10
CA ALA A 68 -13.04 -7.36 5.49
C ALA A 68 -12.84 -7.73 4.01
N PHE A 69 -12.06 -6.92 3.29
CA PHE A 69 -11.64 -7.16 1.92
C PHE A 69 -10.90 -8.50 1.72
N LEU A 70 -10.02 -8.85 2.66
CA LEU A 70 -9.37 -10.16 2.72
C LEU A 70 -10.37 -11.30 2.99
N ALA A 71 -11.26 -11.11 3.97
CA ALA A 71 -12.26 -12.11 4.35
C ALA A 71 -13.22 -12.43 3.20
N ASP A 72 -13.66 -11.40 2.48
CA ASP A 72 -14.57 -11.48 1.33
C ASP A 72 -13.88 -11.98 0.05
N ARG A 73 -12.54 -12.17 0.06
CA ARG A 73 -11.74 -12.55 -1.11
C ARG A 73 -11.99 -11.65 -2.33
N ARG A 74 -12.13 -10.34 -2.10
CA ARG A 74 -12.38 -9.35 -3.16
C ARG A 74 -11.21 -9.14 -4.12
N PHE A 75 -10.08 -9.80 -3.82
CA PHE A 75 -8.81 -9.65 -4.49
C PHE A 75 -8.43 -10.94 -5.22
N ALA A 76 -7.95 -10.79 -6.46
CA ALA A 76 -7.42 -11.90 -7.24
C ALA A 76 -6.18 -12.53 -6.57
N ASP A 77 -5.33 -11.70 -5.96
CA ASP A 77 -4.20 -12.15 -5.15
C ASP A 77 -4.33 -11.57 -3.73
N PRO A 78 -4.56 -12.42 -2.70
CA PRO A 78 -4.58 -11.99 -1.30
C PRO A 78 -3.30 -11.28 -0.84
N ASN A 79 -2.15 -11.54 -1.48
CA ASN A 79 -0.89 -10.89 -1.14
C ASN A 79 -0.89 -9.38 -1.45
N GLU A 80 -1.69 -8.93 -2.43
CA GLU A 80 -1.81 -7.50 -2.75
C GLU A 80 -2.38 -6.72 -1.55
N VAL A 81 -3.38 -7.27 -0.86
CA VAL A 81 -3.98 -6.62 0.32
C VAL A 81 -3.06 -6.69 1.52
N LEU A 82 -2.36 -7.81 1.71
CA LEU A 82 -1.37 -7.95 2.79
C LEU A 82 -0.25 -6.91 2.62
N GLU A 83 0.21 -6.68 1.39
CA GLU A 83 1.17 -5.62 1.10
C GLU A 83 0.58 -4.24 1.38
N LEU A 84 -0.66 -3.98 0.96
CA LEU A 84 -1.34 -2.71 1.23
C LEU A 84 -1.46 -2.42 2.73
N ILE A 85 -1.86 -3.42 3.53
CA ILE A 85 -1.95 -3.31 4.99
C ILE A 85 -0.58 -2.96 5.58
N LYS A 86 0.50 -3.64 5.16
CA LYS A 86 1.85 -3.35 5.64
C LYS A 86 2.27 -1.91 5.33
N ARG A 87 2.08 -1.47 4.08
CA ARG A 87 2.46 -0.12 3.63
C ARG A 87 1.70 1.00 4.36
N LEU A 88 0.43 0.76 4.71
CA LEU A 88 -0.42 1.76 5.36
C LEU A 88 -0.30 1.79 6.89
N HIS A 89 -0.20 0.62 7.52
CA HIS A 89 -0.36 0.50 8.96
C HIS A 89 0.89 0.10 9.72
N VAL A 90 1.93 -0.40 9.05
CA VAL A 90 3.19 -0.74 9.71
C VAL A 90 4.13 0.47 9.60
N PRO A 91 4.41 1.17 10.71
CA PRO A 91 5.36 2.28 10.68
C PRO A 91 6.70 1.85 10.09
N ASN A 92 7.38 2.74 9.38
CA ASN A 92 8.71 2.53 8.77
C ASN A 92 8.76 1.50 7.63
N TYR A 93 7.68 0.75 7.37
CA TYR A 93 7.69 -0.31 6.37
C TYR A 93 7.93 0.24 4.95
N GLU A 94 7.19 1.26 4.52
CA GLU A 94 7.33 1.82 3.16
C GLU A 94 8.76 2.32 2.88
N GLY A 95 9.40 2.93 3.88
CA GLY A 95 10.77 3.43 3.76
C GLY A 95 11.82 2.32 3.70
N ALA A 96 11.56 1.17 4.32
CA ALA A 96 12.53 0.08 4.41
C ALA A 96 12.32 -1.03 3.36
N ARG A 97 11.12 -1.15 2.76
CA ARG A 97 10.70 -2.35 2.02
C ARG A 97 11.56 -2.75 0.82
N ASN A 98 12.20 -1.78 0.16
CA ASN A 98 13.03 -2.04 -1.02
C ASN A 98 14.47 -2.46 -0.65
N SER A 99 14.82 -2.44 0.63
CA SER A 99 16.20 -2.62 1.10
C SER A 99 16.39 -3.88 1.94
N PHE A 100 15.34 -4.68 2.14
CA PHE A 100 15.40 -5.86 2.99
C PHE A 100 16.41 -6.90 2.52
N GLU A 101 16.39 -7.26 1.23
CA GLU A 101 17.31 -8.28 0.70
C GLU A 101 18.78 -7.83 0.84
N ALA A 102 19.08 -6.57 0.51
CA ALA A 102 20.42 -6.01 0.65
C ALA A 102 20.86 -5.94 2.12
N ALA A 103 20.00 -5.47 3.02
CA ALA A 103 20.32 -5.38 4.45
C ALA A 103 20.56 -6.77 5.08
N ILE A 104 19.82 -7.80 4.66
CA ILE A 104 20.04 -9.18 5.11
C ILE A 104 21.37 -9.71 4.56
N ALA A 105 21.68 -9.46 3.29
CA ALA A 105 22.93 -9.90 2.67
C ALA A 105 24.18 -9.27 3.33
N GLU A 106 24.07 -8.02 3.77
CA GLU A 106 25.11 -7.28 4.51
C GLU A 106 25.14 -7.62 6.01
N GLY A 107 24.25 -8.49 6.49
CA GLY A 107 24.20 -8.89 7.91
C GLY A 107 23.71 -7.79 8.86
N VAL A 108 22.98 -6.79 8.35
CA VAL A 108 22.40 -5.70 9.16
C VAL A 108 21.42 -6.27 10.21
N PHE A 109 20.66 -7.29 9.83
CA PHE A 109 19.82 -8.05 10.74
C PHE A 109 19.60 -9.47 10.22
N GLU A 110 19.27 -10.38 11.13
CA GLU A 110 18.84 -11.74 10.82
C GLU A 110 17.30 -11.84 10.95
N PRO A 111 16.57 -12.30 9.91
CA PRO A 111 15.13 -12.49 9.98
C PRO A 111 14.70 -13.40 11.14
N ARG A 112 13.87 -12.89 12.05
CA ARG A 112 13.30 -13.70 13.16
C ARG A 112 11.87 -14.16 12.91
N SER A 113 11.29 -13.70 11.82
CA SER A 113 9.92 -13.93 11.40
C SER A 113 9.88 -14.45 9.97
N THR A 114 8.68 -14.75 9.49
CA THR A 114 8.45 -15.09 8.08
C THR A 114 9.06 -14.02 7.16
N PRO A 115 9.76 -14.40 6.09
CA PRO A 115 10.31 -13.45 5.12
C PRO A 115 9.26 -12.43 4.65
N GLY A 116 9.63 -11.15 4.65
CA GLY A 116 8.76 -10.04 4.30
C GLY A 116 7.81 -9.55 5.41
N TYR A 117 7.92 -10.09 6.63
CA TYR A 117 7.13 -9.70 7.81
C TYR A 117 8.02 -9.28 8.98
N TYR A 118 8.81 -8.22 8.79
CA TYR A 118 9.79 -7.75 9.76
C TYR A 118 9.17 -6.84 10.83
N ASP A 119 9.67 -6.94 12.07
CA ASP A 119 9.21 -6.13 13.19
C ASP A 119 9.83 -4.73 13.21
N GLN A 120 9.35 -3.85 14.09
CA GLN A 120 9.84 -2.47 14.15
C GLN A 120 11.34 -2.35 14.45
N ARG A 121 11.95 -3.32 15.14
CA ARG A 121 13.39 -3.28 15.42
C ARG A 121 14.19 -3.56 14.15
N GLU A 122 13.74 -4.52 13.35
CA GLU A 122 14.33 -4.86 12.06
C GLU A 122 14.14 -3.73 11.06
N LEU A 123 12.94 -3.13 10.97
CA LEU A 123 12.69 -1.97 10.11
C LEU A 123 13.59 -0.77 10.47
N LEU A 124 13.74 -0.48 11.76
CA LEU A 124 14.63 0.59 12.22
C LEU A 124 16.11 0.30 11.92
N ALA A 125 16.55 -0.95 12.03
CA ALA A 125 17.91 -1.34 11.68
C ALA A 125 18.19 -1.05 10.19
N VAL A 126 17.25 -1.41 9.32
CA VAL A 126 17.34 -1.13 7.87
C VAL A 126 17.37 0.37 7.60
N LEU A 127 16.48 1.16 8.21
CA LEU A 127 16.46 2.61 7.99
C LEU A 127 17.74 3.30 8.48
N ASN A 128 18.28 2.89 9.63
CA ASN A 128 19.53 3.42 10.15
C ASN A 128 20.71 3.07 9.21
N TRP A 129 20.72 1.84 8.67
CA TRP A 129 21.71 1.43 7.69
C TRP A 129 21.64 2.28 6.41
N ILE A 130 20.46 2.44 5.82
CA ILE A 130 20.24 3.31 4.63
C ILE A 130 20.71 4.75 4.89
N SER A 131 20.48 5.27 6.09
CA SER A 131 20.86 6.64 6.45
C SER A 131 22.37 6.83 6.62
N ASN A 132 23.11 5.75 6.94
CA ASN A 132 24.56 5.79 7.11
C ASN A 132 25.33 5.57 5.79
N GLU A 133 24.65 5.12 4.74
CA GLU A 133 25.23 4.96 3.39
C GLU A 133 25.11 6.23 2.52
N GLN A 134 24.45 7.29 3.01
CA GLN A 134 24.27 8.58 2.34
C GLN A 134 25.22 9.64 2.91
#